data_AF-A0A8J5LHZ9-F1
#
_entry.id   AF-A0A8J5LHZ9-F1
#
_cell.length_a   1.000
_cell.length_b   1.000
_cell.length_c   1.000
_cell.angle_alpha   90.00
_cell.angle_beta   90.00
_cell.angle_gamma   90.00
#
_symmetry.space_group_name_H-M   'P 1'
#
loop_
_entity.id
_entity.type
_entity.pdbx_description
1 polymer ?
#
loop_
_entity_poly.entity_id
_entity_poly.type
_entity_poly.pdbx_seq_one_letter_code
_entity_poly.pdbx_strand_id
1 'polypeptide(L)'
;MKNEEHVPRRFRTTKWARWKRGDAQLFEGRNPLEASHVLVLPLSAINICAPAASLSSSPQLLPCGARVSVGDLRRRWRELRISDRRSFPLSRWADSVSLTVLCLSDRRVVLAPMTRCRAVDGIPGPAHVEYYTQRATDGGFLITEGTVISPTGAGSMAIDNTIMVEVVDAAIVELVNTKGLDDEQDHVEDVEIFLNAITCKHSPHPPSLHGKTQFPKCPGIYTREQIDGWKTVVDAVHAKGSIIFCQLWHVGRASNQTYQPGGTAAPISSTDKPISGRWKILMPDGKYGNYATPRRLATSEIPQIVQDYQQAAINAIEAGTSILIELVLRAPKGMSNGFDGIELHGAHGYLIDQFLKDGINDRTDAYGGSLGNRCRFLAEVAQAVVSAIGASRAAVRISPAIDHLDANDSDPLRLGLAVVHRLNALQRDAGERLAYLHVTQPRYVAYGQTEGGRHGSQEEESRLMRAVRDAYDGTFVCSGGYTRQLGVEAVEQGDADLVSYGRLFISNPDLVERFKSDAPLNRYVRATFYTPDPVVGYTDYPSLRQTQRSRL
;
A
#
# COMPACT_ATOMS: atom_id res chain seq x y z
N MET A 1 43.45 -61.39 -2.86
CA MET A 1 42.19 -61.82 -2.19
C MET A 1 41.13 -60.78 -2.53
N LYS A 2 40.18 -61.21 -3.39
CA LYS A 2 38.87 -60.66 -3.82
C LYS A 2 38.53 -59.19 -3.46
N ASN A 3 38.37 -58.27 -4.42
CA ASN A 3 37.32 -58.07 -5.46
C ASN A 3 35.89 -57.91 -4.92
N GLU A 4 35.29 -56.72 -5.19
CA GLU A 4 33.96 -56.43 -5.77
C GLU A 4 33.63 -54.94 -5.48
N GLU A 5 33.65 -54.02 -6.44
CA GLU A 5 32.73 -53.72 -7.55
C GLU A 5 31.64 -52.67 -7.25
N HIS A 6 31.48 -51.79 -8.24
CA HIS A 6 30.58 -50.64 -8.40
C HIS A 6 29.07 -50.96 -8.28
N VAL A 7 28.27 -49.94 -7.93
CA VAL A 7 27.08 -49.39 -8.66
C VAL A 7 26.10 -48.68 -7.69
N PRO A 8 25.44 -47.55 -8.09
CA PRO A 8 24.70 -46.65 -7.19
C PRO A 8 23.24 -47.06 -6.96
N ARG A 9 22.69 -46.67 -5.80
CA ARG A 9 21.27 -46.91 -5.44
C ARG A 9 20.33 -46.01 -6.24
N ARG A 10 19.45 -46.68 -7.00
CA ARG A 10 18.31 -46.15 -7.75
C ARG A 10 17.26 -45.47 -6.87
N PHE A 11 16.66 -44.43 -7.46
CA PHE A 11 15.36 -43.84 -7.14
C PHE A 11 14.28 -44.92 -6.90
N ARG A 12 13.49 -44.74 -5.84
CA ARG A 12 12.18 -45.40 -5.68
C ARG A 12 11.09 -44.38 -5.95
N THR A 13 10.42 -44.57 -7.07
CA THR A 13 9.16 -43.95 -7.48
C THR A 13 8.00 -44.44 -6.62
N THR A 14 7.25 -43.52 -5.99
CA THR A 14 5.95 -43.82 -5.38
C THR A 14 4.81 -43.44 -6.32
N LYS A 15 4.19 -44.50 -6.84
CA LYS A 15 2.86 -44.68 -7.46
C LYS A 15 1.92 -43.48 -7.57
N TRP A 16 1.62 -43.15 -8.83
CA TRP A 16 0.41 -42.50 -9.30
C TRP A 16 -0.80 -43.44 -9.20
N ALA A 17 -1.90 -42.99 -8.60
CA ALA A 17 -3.19 -43.67 -8.63
C ALA A 17 -4.05 -43.10 -9.78
N ARG A 18 -4.35 -43.98 -10.73
CA ARG A 18 -5.11 -43.76 -11.97
C ARG A 18 -6.60 -43.85 -11.67
N TRP A 19 -7.36 -42.76 -11.82
CA TRP A 19 -8.83 -42.82 -11.83
C TRP A 19 -9.33 -43.17 -13.24
N LYS A 20 -10.03 -44.30 -13.35
CA LYS A 20 -10.72 -44.75 -14.57
C LYS A 20 -12.15 -44.15 -14.61
N ARG A 21 -12.58 -43.78 -15.82
CA ARG A 21 -13.99 -43.59 -16.19
C ARG A 21 -14.69 -44.95 -16.33
N GLY A 22 -15.99 -44.98 -16.01
CA GLY A 22 -16.94 -46.03 -16.36
C GLY A 22 -17.56 -46.70 -15.13
N ASP A 23 -18.77 -46.29 -14.74
CA ASP A 23 -20.01 -46.98 -15.17
C ASP A 23 -21.25 -46.29 -14.59
N ALA A 24 -22.28 -46.21 -15.44
CA ALA A 24 -23.58 -45.62 -15.19
C ALA A 24 -24.58 -46.71 -14.78
N GLN A 25 -25.43 -46.45 -13.78
CA GLN A 25 -26.80 -47.00 -13.65
C GLN A 25 -27.63 -46.00 -12.81
N LEU A 26 -28.59 -45.32 -13.43
CA LEU A 26 -30.05 -45.58 -13.34
C LEU A 26 -30.69 -45.16 -12.01
N PHE A 27 -31.40 -44.02 -12.03
CA PHE A 27 -32.70 -43.91 -11.39
C PHE A 27 -33.60 -43.01 -12.24
N GLU A 28 -34.73 -43.58 -12.65
CA GLU A 28 -35.77 -43.01 -13.50
C GLU A 28 -36.64 -42.00 -12.76
N GLY A 29 -37.19 -41.05 -13.52
CA GLY A 29 -38.61 -40.70 -13.40
C GLY A 29 -38.94 -39.44 -12.60
N ARG A 30 -39.12 -38.31 -13.30
CA ARG A 30 -40.45 -37.73 -13.65
C ARG A 30 -40.29 -36.27 -14.08
N ASN A 31 -40.68 -36.01 -15.33
CA ASN A 31 -41.08 -34.70 -15.84
C ASN A 31 -42.62 -34.59 -15.71
N PRO A 32 -43.22 -33.40 -15.60
CA PRO A 32 -43.74 -32.75 -16.82
C PRO A 32 -43.49 -31.22 -16.83
N LEU A 33 -43.04 -30.68 -17.98
CA LEU A 33 -43.85 -29.87 -18.91
C LEU A 33 -44.57 -28.66 -18.27
N GLU A 34 -44.11 -27.46 -18.60
CA GLU A 34 -44.93 -26.59 -19.46
C GLU A 34 -44.08 -25.52 -20.18
N ALA A 35 -44.40 -25.37 -21.46
CA ALA A 35 -43.82 -24.44 -22.40
C ALA A 35 -44.58 -23.11 -22.37
N SER A 36 -43.93 -22.01 -22.75
CA SER A 36 -44.56 -20.94 -23.54
C SER A 36 -43.51 -20.05 -24.19
N HIS A 37 -43.84 -19.61 -25.40
CA HIS A 37 -42.95 -19.17 -26.45
C HIS A 37 -42.58 -17.67 -26.38
N VAL A 38 -41.34 -17.40 -26.80
CA VAL A 38 -40.87 -16.37 -27.74
C VAL A 38 -41.91 -15.37 -28.29
N LEU A 39 -41.59 -14.06 -28.23
CA LEU A 39 -41.74 -13.16 -29.37
C LEU A 39 -40.74 -11.99 -29.30
N VAL A 40 -40.17 -11.63 -30.45
CA VAL A 40 -39.15 -10.59 -30.66
C VAL A 40 -39.70 -9.51 -31.61
N LEU A 41 -39.27 -8.25 -31.41
CA LEU A 41 -39.22 -7.08 -32.33
C LEU A 41 -40.49 -6.20 -32.50
N PRO A 42 -40.41 -4.95 -33.06
CA PRO A 42 -39.54 -3.79 -32.73
C PRO A 42 -40.25 -2.39 -32.85
N LEU A 43 -39.47 -1.31 -32.61
CA LEU A 43 -39.50 0.05 -33.21
C LEU A 43 -40.55 1.15 -32.84
N SER A 44 -39.97 2.31 -32.53
CA SER A 44 -40.33 3.71 -32.89
C SER A 44 -41.45 4.49 -32.17
N ALA A 45 -41.01 5.62 -31.58
CA ALA A 45 -41.58 6.98 -31.51
C ALA A 45 -43.09 7.19 -31.33
N ILE A 46 -43.47 8.04 -30.36
CA ILE A 46 -44.44 9.15 -30.49
C ILE A 46 -44.42 10.03 -29.23
N ASN A 47 -44.29 11.34 -29.43
CA ASN A 47 -44.56 12.42 -28.48
C ASN A 47 -46.06 12.49 -28.13
N ILE A 48 -46.41 13.03 -26.94
CA ILE A 48 -47.31 14.19 -26.74
C ILE A 48 -47.84 14.25 -25.29
N CYS A 49 -47.57 15.41 -24.68
CA CYS A 49 -48.30 16.21 -23.69
C CYS A 49 -48.79 15.69 -22.32
N ALA A 50 -48.51 16.57 -21.35
CA ALA A 50 -48.91 16.63 -19.95
C ALA A 50 -50.41 16.93 -19.72
N PRO A 51 -50.85 16.97 -18.45
CA PRO A 51 -50.98 18.26 -17.72
C PRO A 51 -50.34 18.20 -16.31
N ALA A 52 -49.49 19.15 -15.92
CA ALA A 52 -49.77 20.46 -15.32
C ALA A 52 -50.27 20.42 -13.85
N ALA A 53 -49.35 20.67 -12.91
CA ALA A 53 -49.61 21.45 -11.70
C ALA A 53 -48.32 22.12 -11.22
N SER A 54 -48.42 23.41 -10.94
CA SER A 54 -47.40 24.43 -10.71
C SER A 54 -46.60 24.31 -9.42
N LEU A 55 -45.34 24.74 -9.44
CA LEU A 55 -44.78 25.72 -8.48
C LEU A 55 -43.54 26.39 -9.08
N SER A 56 -43.56 27.72 -9.04
CA SER A 56 -42.71 28.67 -9.75
C SER A 56 -41.44 29.05 -8.99
N SER A 57 -40.29 29.10 -9.65
CA SER A 57 -39.39 30.27 -9.73
C SER A 57 -38.03 29.88 -10.33
N SER A 58 -37.82 30.27 -11.60
CA SER A 58 -36.50 30.27 -12.23
C SER A 58 -35.77 31.59 -11.93
N PRO A 59 -34.43 31.57 -11.75
CA PRO A 59 -33.65 32.80 -11.62
C PRO A 59 -33.44 33.46 -12.98
N GLN A 60 -33.74 34.75 -13.08
CA GLN A 60 -33.45 35.57 -14.26
C GLN A 60 -31.95 35.86 -14.37
N LEU A 61 -31.40 35.65 -15.57
CA LEU A 61 -30.08 36.13 -15.98
C LEU A 61 -30.10 37.66 -16.11
N LEU A 62 -29.10 38.35 -15.55
CA LEU A 62 -28.88 39.78 -15.76
C LEU A 62 -28.13 40.04 -17.07
N PRO A 63 -28.43 41.12 -17.80
CA PRO A 63 -27.71 41.46 -19.02
C PRO A 63 -26.34 42.09 -18.73
N CYS A 64 -25.43 41.92 -19.69
CA CYS A 64 -24.06 42.43 -19.65
C CYS A 64 -24.03 43.97 -19.57
N GLY A 65 -23.36 44.54 -18.55
CA GLY A 65 -23.03 45.97 -18.50
C GLY A 65 -23.45 46.79 -17.27
N ALA A 66 -23.98 46.20 -16.19
CA ALA A 66 -24.38 46.97 -14.99
C ALA A 66 -23.21 47.16 -13.99
N ARG A 67 -22.83 48.42 -13.73
CA ARG A 67 -21.91 48.78 -12.64
C ARG A 67 -22.66 48.77 -11.31
N VAL A 68 -22.22 47.93 -10.36
CA VAL A 68 -22.72 47.92 -8.98
C VAL A 68 -21.93 48.96 -8.15
N SER A 69 -22.66 49.87 -7.49
CA SER A 69 -22.09 50.88 -6.61
C SER A 69 -21.69 50.28 -5.25
N VAL A 70 -20.55 50.71 -4.70
CA VAL A 70 -20.08 50.35 -3.34
C VAL A 70 -21.14 50.65 -2.26
N GLY A 71 -22.07 51.57 -2.53
CA GLY A 71 -23.21 51.87 -1.65
C GLY A 71 -24.23 50.73 -1.55
N ASP A 72 -24.49 49.99 -2.63
CA ASP A 72 -25.49 48.92 -2.65
C ASP A 72 -24.99 47.67 -1.91
N LEU A 73 -23.68 47.41 -1.96
CA LEU A 73 -23.03 46.37 -1.16
C LEU A 73 -23.10 46.68 0.34
N ARG A 74 -22.99 47.97 0.73
CA ARG A 74 -23.07 48.38 2.14
C ARG A 74 -24.49 48.32 2.70
N ARG A 75 -25.52 48.54 1.88
CA ARG A 75 -26.93 48.42 2.31
C ARG A 75 -27.31 46.94 2.52
N ARG A 76 -26.93 46.06 1.60
CA ARG A 76 -27.10 44.59 1.75
C ARG A 76 -26.34 44.01 2.95
N TRP A 77 -25.20 44.61 3.30
CA TRP A 77 -24.43 44.22 4.49
C TRP A 77 -25.08 44.63 5.83
N ARG A 78 -25.92 45.67 5.85
CA ARG A 78 -26.60 46.13 7.08
C ARG A 78 -27.90 45.38 7.35
N GLU A 79 -28.57 44.89 6.31
CA GLU A 79 -29.83 44.14 6.45
C GLU A 79 -29.62 42.71 6.99
N LEU A 80 -28.38 42.19 6.98
CA LEU A 80 -28.04 40.85 7.50
C LEU A 80 -27.60 40.82 8.97
N ARG A 81 -27.74 41.93 9.71
CA ARG A 81 -27.51 41.95 11.17
C ARG A 81 -28.70 42.59 11.86
N ILE A 82 -29.62 41.75 12.36
CA ILE A 82 -30.21 41.75 13.71
C ILE A 82 -31.17 40.57 13.76
N SER A 83 -30.72 39.44 14.31
CA SER A 83 -31.48 38.63 15.27
C SER A 83 -30.62 37.45 15.73
N ASP A 84 -30.40 37.44 17.04
CA ASP A 84 -29.84 36.39 17.89
C ASP A 84 -28.32 36.36 18.15
N ARG A 85 -27.97 36.93 19.30
CA ARG A 85 -26.71 36.74 20.00
C ARG A 85 -26.83 35.49 20.86
N ARG A 86 -26.34 34.35 20.37
CA ARG A 86 -25.83 33.26 21.22
C ARG A 86 -24.47 32.83 20.68
N SER A 87 -23.47 32.90 21.57
CA SER A 87 -22.18 32.20 21.52
C SER A 87 -21.77 31.58 20.18
N PHE A 88 -20.85 32.24 19.46
CA PHE A 88 -20.10 31.62 18.36
C PHE A 88 -18.96 30.79 18.95
N PRO A 89 -18.89 29.46 18.72
CA PRO A 89 -17.66 28.74 18.90
C PRO A 89 -16.80 28.84 17.62
N LEU A 90 -15.52 29.16 17.82
CA LEU A 90 -14.43 28.89 16.87
C LEU A 90 -14.26 27.38 16.75
N SER A 91 -15.12 26.70 15.98
CA SER A 91 -14.98 25.28 15.66
C SER A 91 -15.81 24.94 14.41
N ARG A 92 -15.29 25.25 13.22
CA ARG A 92 -15.91 24.80 11.96
C ARG A 92 -14.96 24.13 10.97
N TRP A 93 -13.83 23.66 11.46
CA TRP A 93 -12.91 22.81 10.68
C TRP A 93 -12.64 21.46 11.36
N ALA A 94 -13.34 21.14 12.45
CA ALA A 94 -13.20 19.87 13.18
C ALA A 94 -14.38 18.90 12.98
N ASP A 95 -15.48 19.31 12.33
CA ASP A 95 -16.73 18.52 12.29
C ASP A 95 -17.09 17.94 10.91
N SER A 96 -16.12 17.76 9.99
CA SER A 96 -16.38 17.10 8.69
C SER A 96 -15.69 15.75 8.48
N VAL A 97 -15.05 15.19 9.51
CA VAL A 97 -14.66 13.77 9.52
C VAL A 97 -15.30 13.06 10.71
N SER A 98 -16.62 13.18 10.81
CA SER A 98 -17.39 12.13 11.45
C SER A 98 -17.69 11.10 10.36
N LEU A 99 -16.88 10.03 10.33
CA LEU A 99 -17.05 8.83 9.49
C LEU A 99 -18.30 8.00 9.89
N THR A 100 -19.39 8.68 10.23
CA THR A 100 -20.66 8.06 10.60
C THR A 100 -21.36 7.54 9.35
N VAL A 101 -21.56 6.22 9.35
CA VAL A 101 -22.45 5.39 8.51
C VAL A 101 -23.19 6.15 7.39
N LEU A 102 -22.51 6.28 6.25
CA LEU A 102 -23.11 6.59 4.96
C LEU A 102 -22.73 5.46 4.01
N CYS A 103 -23.77 4.71 3.61
CA CYS A 103 -23.86 3.84 2.43
C CYS A 103 -22.56 3.77 1.59
N LEU A 104 -21.83 2.64 1.61
CA LEU A 104 -20.62 2.26 0.81
C LEU A 104 -20.10 3.30 -0.21
N SER A 105 -19.74 4.51 0.22
CA SER A 105 -19.52 5.65 -0.67
C SER A 105 -18.04 5.92 -0.77
N ASP A 106 -17.37 5.22 -1.69
CA ASP A 106 -16.11 5.52 -2.39
C ASP A 106 -14.82 5.73 -1.58
N ARG A 107 -14.94 6.17 -0.33
CA ARG A 107 -13.91 6.74 0.55
C ARG A 107 -13.32 5.73 1.52
N ARG A 108 -13.77 4.47 1.46
CA ARG A 108 -13.35 3.39 2.37
C ARG A 108 -12.41 2.35 1.73
N VAL A 109 -12.15 2.50 0.44
CA VAL A 109 -11.21 1.67 -0.32
C VAL A 109 -9.91 2.45 -0.49
N VAL A 110 -8.84 2.01 0.18
CA VAL A 110 -7.56 2.72 0.22
C VAL A 110 -6.52 1.99 -0.62
N LEU A 111 -5.75 2.69 -1.46
CA LEU A 111 -4.56 2.09 -2.07
C LEU A 111 -3.52 1.84 -0.97
N ALA A 112 -3.17 0.57 -0.77
CA ALA A 112 -2.10 0.21 0.15
C ALA A 112 -0.74 0.73 -0.34
N PRO A 113 0.19 1.00 0.59
CA PRO A 113 1.57 1.27 0.24
C PRO A 113 2.20 0.03 -0.41
N MET A 114 2.60 0.15 -1.68
CA MET A 114 3.08 -0.96 -2.50
C MET A 114 4.39 -0.57 -3.20
N THR A 115 5.54 -0.96 -2.66
CA THR A 115 6.86 -0.77 -3.30
C THR A 115 6.90 -1.34 -4.70
N ARG A 116 7.26 -0.52 -5.70
CA ARG A 116 7.28 -0.93 -7.12
C ARG A 116 8.65 -0.84 -7.78
N CYS A 117 9.67 -0.31 -7.11
CA CYS A 117 11.06 -0.34 -7.59
C CYS A 117 11.25 0.31 -8.98
N ARG A 118 10.65 1.49 -9.22
CA ARG A 118 10.67 2.18 -10.52
C ARG A 118 11.19 3.63 -10.48
N ALA A 119 11.54 4.17 -9.32
CA ALA A 119 12.14 5.48 -9.13
C ALA A 119 13.63 5.46 -9.45
N VAL A 120 14.01 5.76 -10.70
CA VAL A 120 15.42 5.85 -11.10
C VAL A 120 16.13 6.87 -10.20
N ASP A 121 17.28 6.47 -9.65
CA ASP A 121 18.04 7.26 -8.66
C ASP A 121 17.24 7.70 -7.43
N GLY A 122 16.16 6.96 -7.11
CA GLY A 122 15.24 7.30 -6.03
C GLY A 122 14.35 8.50 -6.31
N ILE A 123 14.29 8.98 -7.56
CA ILE A 123 13.49 10.13 -7.97
C ILE A 123 12.20 9.64 -8.64
N PRO A 124 11.00 10.02 -8.14
CA PRO A 124 9.75 9.76 -8.84
C PRO A 124 9.75 10.46 -10.20
N GLY A 125 9.46 9.69 -11.26
CA GLY A 125 9.41 10.17 -12.65
C GLY A 125 8.02 10.02 -13.30
N PRO A 126 7.91 10.26 -14.62
CA PRO A 126 6.64 10.27 -15.35
C PRO A 126 5.77 9.01 -15.17
N ALA A 127 6.39 7.83 -15.09
CA ALA A 127 5.67 6.58 -14.86
C ALA A 127 4.94 6.56 -13.50
N HIS A 128 5.47 7.21 -12.47
CA HIS A 128 4.81 7.30 -11.16
C HIS A 128 3.60 8.23 -11.24
N VAL A 129 3.76 9.36 -11.95
CA VAL A 129 2.66 10.30 -12.22
C VAL A 129 1.50 9.55 -12.87
N GLU A 130 1.78 8.80 -13.93
CA GLU A 130 0.75 7.98 -14.59
C GLU A 130 0.16 6.92 -13.65
N TYR A 131 1.00 6.15 -12.96
CA TYR A 131 0.56 5.07 -12.06
C TYR A 131 -0.39 5.55 -10.96
N TYR A 132 -0.06 6.64 -10.26
CA TYR A 132 -0.92 7.18 -9.21
C TYR A 132 -2.14 7.89 -9.80
N THR A 133 -2.01 8.60 -10.93
CA THR A 133 -3.15 9.25 -11.61
C THR A 133 -4.20 8.24 -12.07
N GLN A 134 -3.78 7.09 -12.58
CA GLN A 134 -4.69 6.01 -12.99
C GLN A 134 -5.54 5.48 -11.83
N ARG A 135 -5.05 5.61 -10.58
CA ARG A 135 -5.70 5.12 -9.35
C ARG A 135 -6.41 6.22 -8.57
N ALA A 136 -6.23 7.47 -8.97
CA ALA A 136 -6.85 8.61 -8.31
C ALA A 136 -8.30 8.81 -8.77
N THR A 137 -9.19 8.93 -7.81
CA THR A 137 -10.62 9.21 -7.96
C THR A 137 -11.03 10.39 -7.07
N ASP A 138 -12.15 11.05 -7.38
CA ASP A 138 -12.65 12.14 -6.51
C ASP A 138 -12.97 11.58 -5.10
N GLY A 139 -12.37 12.17 -4.06
CA GLY A 139 -12.43 11.68 -2.69
C GLY A 139 -11.72 10.33 -2.42
N GLY A 140 -10.94 9.83 -3.38
CA GLY A 140 -10.13 8.61 -3.21
C GLY A 140 -8.99 8.82 -2.22
N PHE A 141 -8.50 7.73 -1.62
CA PHE A 141 -7.38 7.79 -0.66
C PHE A 141 -6.25 6.84 -1.08
N LEU A 142 -5.07 7.42 -1.26
CA LEU A 142 -3.88 6.74 -1.73
C LEU A 142 -2.77 6.80 -0.68
N ILE A 143 -2.03 5.71 -0.52
CA ILE A 143 -0.79 5.69 0.23
C ILE A 143 0.32 5.30 -0.75
N THR A 144 1.37 6.11 -0.81
CA THR A 144 2.53 5.86 -1.68
C THR A 144 3.26 4.57 -1.32
N GLU A 145 4.10 4.11 -2.22
CA GLU A 145 5.14 3.15 -1.89
C GLU A 145 6.09 3.63 -0.77
N GLY A 146 6.78 2.69 -0.13
CA GLY A 146 7.75 2.99 0.91
C GLY A 146 8.81 3.97 0.40
N THR A 147 8.83 5.15 0.99
CA THR A 147 9.66 6.28 0.57
C THR A 147 10.78 6.49 1.58
N VAL A 148 12.02 6.34 1.10
CA VAL A 148 13.22 6.29 1.93
C VAL A 148 13.51 7.66 2.56
N ILE A 149 13.68 7.70 3.89
CA ILE A 149 13.86 8.95 4.65
C ILE A 149 15.28 9.51 4.64
N SER A 150 16.30 8.68 4.38
CA SER A 150 17.70 9.09 4.40
C SER A 150 18.57 8.09 3.61
N PRO A 151 19.81 8.44 3.24
CA PRO A 151 20.69 7.55 2.50
C PRO A 151 20.93 6.19 3.17
N THR A 152 20.94 6.12 4.51
CA THR A 152 21.11 4.86 5.26
C THR A 152 19.83 4.01 5.31
N GLY A 153 18.69 4.60 4.96
CA GLY A 153 17.39 3.94 4.91
C GLY A 153 17.19 3.02 3.71
N ALA A 154 18.13 2.97 2.78
CA ALA A 154 18.08 2.14 1.58
C ALA A 154 18.46 0.67 1.85
N GLY A 155 17.85 -0.26 1.10
CA GLY A 155 18.01 -1.72 1.24
C GLY A 155 17.69 -2.49 -0.04
N SER A 156 17.14 -3.70 0.04
CA SER A 156 16.47 -4.33 -1.11
C SER A 156 15.41 -5.34 -0.66
N MET A 157 14.44 -5.66 -1.53
CA MET A 157 13.24 -6.44 -1.20
C MET A 157 13.65 -7.85 -0.77
N ALA A 158 12.90 -8.37 0.21
CA ALA A 158 13.00 -9.76 0.60
C ALA A 158 12.18 -10.63 -0.34
N ILE A 159 12.80 -11.67 -0.87
CA ILE A 159 12.07 -12.80 -1.45
C ILE A 159 12.25 -14.01 -0.54
N ASP A 160 11.14 -14.58 -0.11
CA ASP A 160 11.14 -15.88 0.59
C ASP A 160 11.51 -16.97 -0.43
N ASN A 161 12.52 -17.78 -0.11
CA ASN A 161 12.92 -18.93 -0.94
C ASN A 161 11.76 -19.90 -1.22
N THR A 162 10.76 -19.95 -0.35
CA THR A 162 9.59 -20.82 -0.48
C THR A 162 8.67 -20.36 -1.62
N ILE A 163 8.61 -19.04 -1.89
CA ILE A 163 7.80 -18.46 -2.97
C ILE A 163 8.46 -18.66 -4.34
N MET A 164 9.79 -18.78 -4.40
CA MET A 164 10.50 -19.03 -5.66
C MET A 164 10.08 -20.35 -6.30
N VAL A 165 9.78 -21.37 -5.48
CA VAL A 165 9.27 -22.66 -5.96
C VAL A 165 7.85 -22.50 -6.51
N GLU A 166 6.96 -21.79 -5.81
CA GLU A 166 5.59 -21.55 -6.28
C GLU A 166 5.50 -20.69 -7.54
N VAL A 167 6.42 -19.73 -7.74
CA VAL A 167 6.44 -18.90 -8.95
C VAL A 167 6.93 -19.70 -10.15
N VAL A 168 7.91 -20.58 -9.96
CA VAL A 168 8.37 -21.51 -10.99
C VAL A 168 7.27 -22.52 -11.31
N ASP A 169 6.61 -23.11 -10.30
CA ASP A 169 5.51 -24.06 -10.50
C ASP A 169 4.30 -23.38 -11.17
N ALA A 170 3.94 -22.15 -10.78
CA ALA A 170 2.85 -21.42 -11.41
C ALA A 170 3.17 -21.02 -12.86
N ALA A 171 4.42 -20.65 -13.16
CA ALA A 171 4.87 -20.35 -14.52
C ALA A 171 4.87 -21.61 -15.39
N ILE A 172 5.30 -22.75 -14.86
CA ILE A 172 5.24 -24.06 -15.53
C ILE A 172 3.78 -24.45 -15.78
N VAL A 173 2.91 -24.33 -14.79
CA VAL A 173 1.47 -24.64 -14.91
C VAL A 173 0.78 -23.72 -15.92
N GLU A 174 1.14 -22.44 -15.99
CA GLU A 174 0.59 -21.49 -16.97
C GLU A 174 1.10 -21.78 -18.39
N LEU A 175 2.38 -22.14 -18.55
CA LEU A 175 2.97 -22.61 -19.82
C LEU A 175 2.30 -23.89 -20.33
N VAL A 176 2.09 -24.87 -19.46
CA VAL A 176 1.41 -26.14 -19.77
C VAL A 176 -0.04 -25.88 -20.19
N ASN A 177 -0.76 -25.00 -19.48
CA ASN A 177 -2.18 -24.72 -19.76
C ASN A 177 -2.41 -23.83 -20.99
N THR A 178 -1.50 -22.91 -21.31
CA THR A 178 -1.67 -21.98 -22.45
C THR A 178 -1.17 -22.56 -23.77
N LYS A 179 -0.19 -23.48 -23.74
CA LYS A 179 0.41 -24.05 -24.95
C LYS A 179 0.08 -25.54 -25.20
N GLY A 180 -0.60 -26.23 -24.28
CA GLY A 180 -0.98 -27.63 -24.47
C GLY A 180 0.22 -28.55 -24.67
N LEU A 181 1.22 -28.43 -23.80
CA LEU A 181 2.52 -29.10 -23.94
C LEU A 181 2.51 -30.37 -23.07
N ASP A 182 2.52 -31.53 -23.71
CA ASP A 182 2.33 -32.84 -23.08
C ASP A 182 3.63 -33.61 -22.74
N ASP A 183 4.82 -33.05 -22.97
CA ASP A 183 6.08 -33.76 -22.72
C ASP A 183 7.16 -32.92 -22.02
N GLU A 184 7.76 -33.49 -20.98
CA GLU A 184 8.62 -32.81 -20.00
C GLU A 184 10.08 -32.67 -20.48
N GLN A 185 10.44 -33.29 -21.61
CA GLN A 185 11.84 -33.55 -21.97
C GLN A 185 12.39 -32.74 -23.17
N ASP A 186 11.54 -32.04 -23.93
CA ASP A 186 11.96 -31.35 -25.18
C ASP A 186 12.17 -29.83 -25.05
N HIS A 187 11.90 -29.21 -23.90
CA HIS A 187 11.72 -27.74 -23.86
C HIS A 187 12.51 -27.00 -22.77
N VAL A 188 13.68 -27.53 -22.38
CA VAL A 188 14.64 -26.82 -21.52
C VAL A 188 15.03 -25.46 -22.13
N GLU A 189 15.11 -25.35 -23.45
CA GLU A 189 15.46 -24.11 -24.16
C GLU A 189 14.36 -23.04 -24.07
N ASP A 190 13.07 -23.40 -24.12
CA ASP A 190 11.97 -22.41 -24.01
C ASP A 190 11.78 -21.91 -22.57
N VAL A 191 12.01 -22.79 -21.60
CA VAL A 191 12.09 -22.42 -20.17
C VAL A 191 13.33 -21.57 -19.92
N GLU A 192 14.48 -21.88 -20.54
CA GLU A 192 15.68 -21.03 -20.51
C GLU A 192 15.45 -19.68 -21.19
N ILE A 193 14.73 -19.60 -22.31
CA ILE A 193 14.40 -18.32 -22.97
C ILE A 193 13.50 -17.48 -22.07
N PHE A 194 12.50 -18.08 -21.42
CA PHE A 194 11.64 -17.39 -20.45
C PHE A 194 12.41 -16.97 -19.18
N LEU A 195 13.29 -17.83 -18.66
CA LEU A 195 14.20 -17.50 -17.55
C LEU A 195 15.25 -16.44 -17.94
N ASN A 196 15.72 -16.42 -19.20
CA ASN A 196 16.63 -15.43 -19.75
C ASN A 196 15.93 -14.08 -19.96
N ALA A 197 14.64 -14.08 -20.31
CA ALA A 197 13.81 -12.88 -20.35
C ALA A 197 13.57 -12.30 -18.94
N ILE A 198 13.48 -13.16 -17.91
CA ILE A 198 13.39 -12.74 -16.49
C ILE A 198 14.76 -12.28 -15.96
N THR A 199 15.88 -12.82 -16.46
CA THR A 199 17.24 -12.50 -15.99
C THR A 199 17.99 -11.44 -16.81
N CYS A 200 17.32 -10.82 -17.81
CA CYS A 200 17.77 -9.67 -18.59
C CYS A 200 19.30 -9.54 -18.70
N LYS A 201 19.95 -10.51 -19.36
CA LYS A 201 21.24 -10.23 -20.00
C LYS A 201 20.94 -9.43 -21.26
N HIS A 202 21.68 -8.32 -21.42
CA HIS A 202 21.76 -7.39 -22.55
C HIS A 202 21.25 -5.97 -22.26
N SER A 203 22.09 -5.21 -21.56
CA SER A 203 22.23 -3.77 -21.84
C SER A 203 23.72 -3.45 -21.91
N PRO A 204 24.28 -3.01 -23.05
CA PRO A 204 25.70 -2.77 -23.21
C PRO A 204 26.05 -1.32 -22.85
N HIS A 205 25.89 -0.93 -21.58
CA HIS A 205 26.48 0.32 -21.07
C HIS A 205 26.96 0.12 -19.64
N PRO A 206 28.26 0.30 -19.35
CA PRO A 206 28.73 0.30 -17.97
C PRO A 206 28.19 1.56 -17.27
N PRO A 207 27.52 1.47 -16.11
CA PRO A 207 27.22 2.65 -15.33
C PRO A 207 28.54 3.22 -14.81
N SER A 208 28.78 4.49 -15.10
CA SER A 208 29.83 5.27 -14.47
C SER A 208 29.72 5.18 -12.95
N LEU A 209 30.79 4.74 -12.29
CA LEU A 209 31.00 4.77 -10.84
C LEU A 209 31.06 6.23 -10.33
N HIS A 210 29.92 6.89 -10.22
CA HIS A 210 29.78 8.13 -9.45
C HIS A 210 28.54 7.96 -8.55
N GLY A 211 28.80 7.95 -7.23
CA GLY A 211 27.92 7.48 -6.16
C GLY A 211 26.41 7.69 -6.32
N LYS A 212 25.68 6.60 -6.51
CA LYS A 212 24.22 6.49 -6.32
C LYS A 212 23.87 5.05 -5.93
N THR A 213 23.78 4.78 -4.63
CA THR A 213 23.41 3.47 -4.09
C THR A 213 22.11 3.64 -3.32
N GLN A 214 20.99 3.41 -4.00
CA GLN A 214 19.69 3.23 -3.38
C GLN A 214 19.09 1.94 -3.93
N PHE A 215 18.51 1.12 -3.03
CA PHE A 215 17.56 0.02 -3.28
C PHE A 215 17.01 0.07 -4.68
N PRO A 216 17.11 -0.99 -5.55
CA PRO A 216 16.98 -0.82 -6.99
C PRO A 216 15.70 -0.05 -7.30
N LYS A 217 15.87 1.26 -7.46
CA LYS A 217 14.83 2.22 -7.81
C LYS A 217 13.66 2.40 -6.82
N CYS A 218 13.85 2.38 -5.50
CA CYS A 218 12.82 2.87 -4.55
C CYS A 218 12.94 4.39 -4.35
N PRO A 219 11.83 5.14 -4.25
CA PRO A 219 11.88 6.58 -4.10
C PRO A 219 12.42 7.02 -2.74
N GLY A 220 13.07 8.18 -2.69
CA GLY A 220 13.45 8.88 -1.46
C GLY A 220 12.65 10.16 -1.23
N ILE A 221 12.87 10.80 -0.08
CA ILE A 221 12.33 12.14 0.24
C ILE A 221 13.31 12.95 1.11
N TYR A 222 14.60 12.94 0.77
CA TYR A 222 15.66 13.64 1.50
C TYR A 222 16.57 14.51 0.63
N THR A 223 16.44 14.47 -0.70
CA THR A 223 17.08 15.43 -1.61
C THR A 223 16.05 16.32 -2.28
N ARG A 224 16.50 17.46 -2.83
CA ARG A 224 15.62 18.39 -3.52
C ARG A 224 14.97 17.77 -4.75
N GLU A 225 15.74 17.02 -5.53
CA GLU A 225 15.27 16.37 -6.75
C GLU A 225 14.18 15.34 -6.45
N GLN A 226 14.29 14.63 -5.32
CA GLN A 226 13.27 13.69 -4.86
C GLN A 226 11.98 14.41 -4.47
N ILE A 227 12.09 15.52 -3.73
CA ILE A 227 10.94 16.36 -3.34
C ILE A 227 10.23 16.91 -4.58
N ASP A 228 10.98 17.44 -5.55
CA ASP A 228 10.42 17.97 -6.80
C ASP A 228 9.80 16.86 -7.67
N GLY A 229 10.38 15.65 -7.67
CA GLY A 229 9.78 14.48 -8.32
C GLY A 229 8.42 14.11 -7.71
N TRP A 230 8.35 14.01 -6.38
CA TRP A 230 7.09 13.74 -5.68
C TRP A 230 6.04 14.82 -5.90
N LYS A 231 6.45 16.10 -6.01
CA LYS A 231 5.54 17.20 -6.32
C LYS A 231 4.69 16.94 -7.56
N THR A 232 5.33 16.46 -8.63
CA THR A 232 4.61 16.17 -9.88
C THR A 232 3.56 15.07 -9.72
N VAL A 233 3.83 14.08 -8.86
CA VAL A 233 2.90 12.99 -8.55
C VAL A 233 1.73 13.51 -7.72
N VAL A 234 2.01 14.27 -6.66
CA VAL A 234 0.99 14.85 -5.78
C VAL A 234 0.06 15.78 -6.55
N ASP A 235 0.61 16.69 -7.36
CA ASP A 235 -0.17 17.63 -8.17
C ASP A 235 -1.14 16.89 -9.12
N ALA A 236 -0.70 15.78 -9.73
CA ALA A 236 -1.53 14.99 -10.64
C ALA A 236 -2.64 14.19 -9.92
N VAL A 237 -2.37 13.72 -8.71
CA VAL A 237 -3.35 13.03 -7.85
C VAL A 237 -4.41 14.01 -7.33
N HIS A 238 -3.98 15.19 -6.87
CA HIS A 238 -4.87 16.26 -6.42
C HIS A 238 -5.74 16.78 -7.56
N ALA A 239 -5.23 16.84 -8.79
CA ALA A 239 -6.02 17.19 -9.97
C ALA A 239 -7.19 16.21 -10.25
N LYS A 240 -7.17 15.01 -9.65
CA LYS A 240 -8.26 14.02 -9.68
C LYS A 240 -9.14 14.03 -8.44
N GLY A 241 -8.87 14.90 -7.46
CA GLY A 241 -9.63 15.03 -6.22
C GLY A 241 -9.32 13.97 -5.16
N SER A 242 -8.24 13.19 -5.33
CA SER A 242 -7.80 12.21 -4.32
C SER A 242 -6.90 12.84 -3.26
N ILE A 243 -6.90 12.23 -2.08
CA ILE A 243 -5.95 12.45 -1.00
C ILE A 243 -4.80 11.46 -1.14
N ILE A 244 -3.56 11.89 -0.86
CA ILE A 244 -2.38 11.03 -0.90
C ILE A 244 -1.45 11.24 0.28
N PHE A 245 -1.03 10.12 0.89
CA PHE A 245 -0.10 10.09 2.03
C PHE A 245 1.26 9.51 1.62
N CYS A 246 2.34 10.11 2.13
CA CYS A 246 3.70 9.62 1.94
C CYS A 246 4.06 8.57 3.00
N GLN A 247 4.38 7.34 2.62
CA GLN A 247 4.83 6.33 3.60
C GLN A 247 6.33 6.48 3.86
N LEU A 248 6.71 6.93 5.06
CA LEU A 248 8.10 7.14 5.45
C LEU A 248 8.75 5.83 5.89
N TRP A 249 9.88 5.51 5.29
CA TRP A 249 10.49 4.19 5.40
C TRP A 249 12.00 4.24 5.66
N HIS A 250 12.45 3.36 6.56
CA HIS A 250 13.85 3.02 6.76
C HIS A 250 13.96 1.50 6.93
N VAL A 251 14.73 0.83 6.06
CA VAL A 251 14.78 -0.65 6.02
C VAL A 251 15.47 -1.29 7.23
N GLY A 252 16.39 -0.59 7.87
CA GLY A 252 17.19 -1.14 8.96
C GLY A 252 18.07 -2.30 8.49
N ARG A 253 18.04 -3.44 9.18
CA ARG A 253 18.85 -4.63 8.79
C ARG A 253 18.46 -5.27 7.46
N ALA A 254 17.33 -4.90 6.86
CA ALA A 254 16.87 -5.42 5.56
C ALA A 254 17.60 -4.74 4.39
N SER A 255 18.93 -4.78 4.43
CA SER A 255 19.82 -4.12 3.50
C SER A 255 21.14 -4.88 3.31
N ASN A 256 22.01 -4.35 2.47
CA ASN A 256 23.36 -4.85 2.20
C ASN A 256 24.31 -3.65 2.09
N GLN A 257 25.61 -3.83 2.36
CA GLN A 257 26.60 -2.74 2.29
C GLN A 257 26.60 -2.03 0.93
N THR A 258 26.30 -2.76 -0.14
CA THR A 258 26.21 -2.21 -1.51
C THR A 258 25.15 -1.12 -1.64
N TYR A 259 24.11 -1.13 -0.78
CA TYR A 259 23.04 -0.12 -0.76
C TYR A 259 23.28 1.00 0.24
N GLN A 260 24.32 0.90 1.06
CA GLN A 260 24.63 1.89 2.09
C GLN A 260 25.53 2.99 1.52
N PRO A 261 25.56 4.19 2.14
CA PRO A 261 26.45 5.26 1.73
C PRO A 261 27.91 4.78 1.63
N GLY A 262 28.55 5.10 0.50
CA GLY A 262 29.92 4.67 0.20
C GLY A 262 30.08 3.17 -0.12
N GLY A 263 29.00 2.41 -0.28
CA GLY A 263 28.99 1.01 -0.71
C GLY A 263 29.67 0.02 0.24
N THR A 264 30.01 0.47 1.46
CA THR A 264 30.88 -0.26 2.39
C THR A 264 30.38 -0.25 3.83
N ALA A 265 29.53 0.72 4.20
CA ALA A 265 28.97 0.79 5.54
C ALA A 265 28.00 -0.37 5.80
N ALA A 266 28.00 -0.89 7.02
CA ALA A 266 27.02 -1.89 7.45
C ALA A 266 25.63 -1.26 7.60
N PRO A 267 24.55 -1.95 7.21
CA PRO A 267 23.19 -1.54 7.55
C PRO A 267 23.01 -1.34 9.05
N ILE A 268 22.11 -0.46 9.48
CA ILE A 268 21.85 -0.19 10.89
C ILE A 268 20.62 -0.92 11.41
N SER A 269 20.58 -1.26 12.70
CA SER A 269 19.44 -1.94 13.33
C SER A 269 19.40 -1.77 14.85
N SER A 270 18.34 -2.27 15.48
CA SER A 270 18.27 -2.50 16.93
C SER A 270 19.24 -3.61 17.38
N THR A 271 19.69 -4.48 16.47
CA THR A 271 20.57 -5.64 16.70
C THR A 271 21.79 -5.65 15.79
N ASP A 272 22.75 -6.53 16.07
CA ASP A 272 23.89 -6.90 15.23
C ASP A 272 23.68 -8.25 14.51
N LYS A 273 22.51 -8.89 14.71
CA LYS A 273 22.16 -10.17 14.08
C LYS A 273 21.60 -9.97 12.67
N PRO A 274 22.15 -10.66 11.64
CA PRO A 274 21.61 -10.61 10.28
C PRO A 274 20.23 -11.27 10.20
N ILE A 275 19.52 -10.96 9.12
CA ILE A 275 18.34 -11.75 8.71
C ILE A 275 18.84 -13.15 8.28
N SER A 276 18.07 -14.18 8.63
CA SER A 276 18.39 -15.57 8.31
C SER A 276 18.47 -15.82 6.82
N GLY A 277 19.22 -16.86 6.42
CA GLY A 277 19.40 -17.25 5.01
C GLY A 277 18.13 -17.72 4.30
N ARG A 278 17.01 -17.82 5.02
CA ARG A 278 15.66 -18.05 4.47
C ARG A 278 15.25 -16.93 3.52
N TRP A 279 15.61 -15.70 3.84
CA TRP A 279 15.26 -14.51 3.07
C TRP A 279 16.41 -14.13 2.15
N LYS A 280 16.08 -13.77 0.91
CA LYS A 280 17.05 -13.31 -0.06
C LYS A 280 16.82 -11.85 -0.41
N ILE A 281 17.92 -11.15 -0.59
CA ILE A 281 17.93 -9.76 -1.02
C ILE A 281 18.27 -9.70 -2.51
N LEU A 282 17.53 -8.94 -3.30
CA LEU A 282 17.89 -8.69 -4.70
C LEU A 282 19.11 -7.74 -4.72
N MET A 283 20.19 -8.12 -5.39
CA MET A 283 21.42 -7.35 -5.52
C MET A 283 21.40 -6.49 -6.80
N PRO A 284 22.25 -5.44 -6.91
CA PRO A 284 22.26 -4.58 -8.10
C PRO A 284 22.60 -5.29 -9.41
N ASP A 285 23.30 -6.42 -9.33
CA ASP A 285 23.60 -7.29 -10.48
C ASP A 285 22.43 -8.18 -10.90
N GLY A 286 21.26 -8.00 -10.28
CA GLY A 286 20.04 -8.77 -10.53
C GLY A 286 19.99 -10.12 -9.84
N LYS A 287 21.04 -10.52 -9.10
CA LYS A 287 21.08 -11.82 -8.42
C LYS A 287 20.53 -11.75 -7.00
N TYR A 288 20.13 -12.88 -6.47
CA TYR A 288 19.74 -13.02 -5.07
C TYR A 288 20.96 -13.26 -4.18
N GLY A 289 21.16 -12.37 -3.22
CA GLY A 289 22.19 -12.44 -2.20
C GLY A 289 21.64 -12.73 -0.81
N ASN A 290 22.53 -12.74 0.18
CA ASN A 290 22.18 -12.77 1.59
C ASN A 290 22.19 -11.34 2.16
N TYR A 291 21.35 -11.10 3.17
CA TYR A 291 21.40 -9.87 3.95
C TYR A 291 22.74 -9.73 4.67
N ALA A 292 23.24 -8.51 4.74
CA ALA A 292 24.49 -8.22 5.45
C ALA A 292 24.29 -8.26 6.97
N THR A 293 25.36 -8.54 7.71
CA THR A 293 25.40 -8.32 9.15
C THR A 293 25.18 -6.83 9.44
N PRO A 294 24.12 -6.44 10.15
CA PRO A 294 23.89 -5.06 10.51
C PRO A 294 24.82 -4.64 11.66
N ARG A 295 24.98 -3.35 11.82
CA ARG A 295 25.54 -2.72 13.02
C ARG A 295 24.39 -2.28 13.92
N ARG A 296 24.49 -2.66 15.19
CA ARG A 296 23.61 -2.12 16.24
C ARG A 296 23.83 -0.61 16.36
N LEU A 297 22.75 0.16 16.31
CA LEU A 297 22.81 1.60 16.63
C LEU A 297 23.27 1.80 18.07
N ALA A 298 24.24 2.67 18.30
CA ALA A 298 24.54 3.16 19.64
C ALA A 298 23.36 4.00 20.14
N THR A 299 23.14 4.03 21.46
CA THR A 299 22.05 4.82 22.07
C THR A 299 22.10 6.29 21.64
N SER A 300 23.31 6.85 21.49
CA SER A 300 23.54 8.24 21.07
C SER A 300 23.23 8.52 19.59
N GLU A 301 23.10 7.49 18.75
CA GLU A 301 22.78 7.65 17.32
C GLU A 301 21.27 7.67 17.06
N ILE A 302 20.46 7.12 17.97
CA ILE A 302 19.00 7.01 17.80
C ILE A 302 18.33 8.39 17.62
N PRO A 303 18.70 9.44 18.37
CA PRO A 303 18.13 10.77 18.15
C PRO A 303 18.32 11.31 16.73
N GLN A 304 19.43 10.99 16.07
CA GLN A 304 19.65 11.40 14.67
C GLN A 304 18.67 10.70 13.73
N ILE A 305 18.38 9.42 13.94
CA ILE A 305 17.40 8.69 13.12
C ILE A 305 15.98 9.26 13.33
N VAL A 306 15.65 9.68 14.55
CA VAL A 306 14.38 10.38 14.83
C VAL A 306 14.30 11.69 14.04
N GLN A 307 15.39 12.45 13.98
CA GLN A 307 15.47 13.68 13.18
C GLN A 307 15.34 13.41 11.68
N ASP A 308 15.90 12.31 11.17
CA ASP A 308 15.75 11.93 9.75
C ASP A 308 14.26 11.69 9.40
N TYR A 309 13.50 10.99 10.25
CA TYR A 309 12.05 10.82 10.06
C TYR A 309 11.31 12.15 10.13
N GLN A 310 11.68 13.02 11.07
CA GLN A 310 11.08 14.35 11.22
C GLN A 310 11.31 15.21 9.96
N GLN A 311 12.56 15.25 9.45
CA GLN A 311 12.90 15.99 8.26
C GLN A 311 12.21 15.43 7.02
N ALA A 312 12.14 14.10 6.88
CA ALA A 312 11.40 13.47 5.80
C ALA A 312 9.90 13.80 5.81
N ALA A 313 9.29 13.92 7.01
CA ALA A 313 7.91 14.37 7.15
C ALA A 313 7.74 15.83 6.69
N ILE A 314 8.66 16.72 7.08
CA ILE A 314 8.67 18.12 6.62
C ILE A 314 8.79 18.17 5.10
N ASN A 315 9.73 17.43 4.52
CA ASN A 315 9.96 17.36 3.08
C ASN A 315 8.73 16.86 2.32
N ALA A 316 8.01 15.87 2.87
CA ALA A 316 6.77 15.36 2.28
C ALA A 316 5.68 16.45 2.24
N ILE A 317 5.50 17.21 3.33
CA ILE A 317 4.55 18.33 3.34
C ILE A 317 5.04 19.47 2.42
N GLU A 318 6.36 19.67 2.29
CA GLU A 318 6.97 20.69 1.43
C GLU A 318 6.90 20.36 -0.07
N ALA A 319 6.76 19.08 -0.45
CA ALA A 319 6.66 18.60 -1.84
C ALA A 319 5.49 19.19 -2.63
N GLY A 320 4.85 20.24 -2.12
CA GLY A 320 3.87 21.06 -2.78
C GLY A 320 4.19 22.50 -3.04
N THR A 321 5.15 23.07 -2.33
CA THR A 321 5.32 24.52 -2.33
C THR A 321 6.14 24.93 -3.56
N SER A 322 5.48 25.33 -4.64
CA SER A 322 6.16 26.11 -5.67
C SER A 322 6.54 27.46 -5.09
N ILE A 323 7.84 27.71 -4.94
CA ILE A 323 8.41 29.00 -4.55
C ILE A 323 7.92 30.15 -5.46
N LEU A 324 7.54 29.83 -6.71
CA LEU A 324 6.95 30.77 -7.65
C LEU A 324 5.48 31.14 -7.33
N ILE A 325 4.70 30.25 -6.72
CA ILE A 325 3.30 30.52 -6.37
C ILE A 325 3.24 31.42 -5.12
N GLU A 326 4.17 31.26 -4.18
CA GLU A 326 4.26 32.09 -2.98
C GLU A 326 4.69 33.53 -3.30
N LEU A 327 5.61 33.70 -4.26
CA LEU A 327 6.10 35.02 -4.68
C LEU A 327 5.17 35.75 -5.65
N VAL A 328 4.35 35.05 -6.44
CA VAL A 328 3.59 35.68 -7.54
C VAL A 328 2.07 35.74 -7.33
N LEU A 329 1.44 34.80 -6.61
CA LEU A 329 -0.02 34.63 -6.71
C LEU A 329 -0.84 34.77 -5.43
N ARG A 330 -0.26 35.03 -4.25
CA ARG A 330 -1.01 35.13 -2.97
C ARG A 330 -2.05 34.00 -2.85
N ALA A 331 -1.62 32.75 -3.06
CA ALA A 331 -2.51 31.60 -2.94
C ALA A 331 -3.25 31.68 -1.59
N PRO A 332 -4.58 31.54 -1.56
CA PRO A 332 -5.33 31.65 -0.32
C PRO A 332 -4.84 30.61 0.68
N LYS A 333 -4.62 31.04 1.93
CA LYS A 333 -4.35 30.15 3.06
C LYS A 333 -5.39 29.01 3.06
N GLY A 334 -4.95 27.78 2.81
CA GLY A 334 -5.81 26.59 2.89
C GLY A 334 -5.66 25.56 1.76
N MET A 335 -4.88 25.83 0.71
CA MET A 335 -4.55 24.83 -0.31
C MET A 335 -3.21 24.18 0.06
N SER A 336 -3.24 23.00 0.69
CA SER A 336 -2.02 22.22 0.94
C SER A 336 -1.54 21.68 -0.39
N ASN A 337 -0.43 22.21 -0.90
CA ASN A 337 0.03 21.83 -2.22
C ASN A 337 0.87 20.54 -2.21
N GLY A 338 1.24 19.99 -1.04
CA GLY A 338 2.12 18.82 -0.87
C GLY A 338 1.34 17.59 -0.43
N PHE A 339 2.01 16.53 0.03
CA PHE A 339 1.28 15.37 0.58
C PHE A 339 0.28 15.80 1.66
N ASP A 340 -0.91 15.20 1.67
CA ASP A 340 -1.96 15.52 2.63
C ASP A 340 -1.60 15.06 4.05
N GLY A 341 -0.70 14.09 4.14
CA GLY A 341 -0.09 13.60 5.37
C GLY A 341 0.97 12.53 5.09
N ILE A 342 1.44 11.90 6.16
CA ILE A 342 2.44 10.82 6.11
C ILE A 342 1.95 9.59 6.87
N GLU A 343 2.48 8.43 6.50
CA GLU A 343 2.35 7.18 7.26
C GLU A 343 3.74 6.72 7.72
N LEU A 344 3.95 6.56 9.02
CA LEU A 344 5.17 5.96 9.57
C LEU A 344 5.17 4.45 9.36
N HIS A 345 6.18 3.92 8.67
CA HIS A 345 6.29 2.49 8.43
C HIS A 345 6.85 1.73 9.65
N GLY A 346 6.00 1.44 10.64
CA GLY A 346 6.29 0.62 11.83
C GLY A 346 5.97 -0.87 11.70
N ALA A 347 6.16 -1.45 10.53
CA ALA A 347 5.68 -2.78 10.16
C ALA A 347 6.70 -3.57 9.32
N HIS A 348 6.40 -4.84 9.04
CA HIS A 348 7.09 -5.72 8.10
C HIS A 348 8.60 -5.87 8.35
N GLY A 349 9.03 -5.87 9.61
CA GLY A 349 10.42 -6.13 9.97
C GLY A 349 11.41 -5.04 9.55
N TYR A 350 10.94 -3.83 9.21
CA TYR A 350 11.79 -2.67 8.94
C TYR A 350 12.17 -1.93 10.22
N LEU A 351 12.98 -0.85 10.15
CA LEU A 351 13.72 -0.34 11.30
C LEU A 351 12.86 -0.09 12.54
N ILE A 352 11.71 0.55 12.42
CA ILE A 352 10.82 0.77 13.57
C ILE A 352 10.34 -0.58 14.14
N ASP A 353 9.88 -1.51 13.30
CA ASP A 353 9.44 -2.84 13.71
C ASP A 353 10.59 -3.68 14.30
N GLN A 354 11.83 -3.47 13.85
CA GLN A 354 13.04 -4.08 14.43
C GLN A 354 13.28 -3.65 15.87
N PHE A 355 12.87 -2.43 16.27
CA PHE A 355 12.87 -2.01 17.67
C PHE A 355 11.65 -2.56 18.41
N LEU A 356 10.49 -2.67 17.75
CA LEU A 356 9.28 -3.18 18.37
C LEU A 356 9.40 -4.66 18.74
N LYS A 357 9.90 -5.52 17.85
CA LYS A 357 9.81 -6.99 17.95
C LYS A 357 10.91 -7.59 18.82
N ASP A 358 10.56 -8.37 19.84
CA ASP A 358 11.55 -9.02 20.72
C ASP A 358 12.33 -10.18 20.08
N GLY A 359 11.87 -10.74 18.96
CA GLY A 359 12.64 -11.66 18.13
C GLY A 359 13.83 -10.99 17.40
N ILE A 360 13.87 -9.65 17.37
CA ILE A 360 14.96 -8.87 16.78
C ILE A 360 15.67 -8.05 17.84
N ASN A 361 14.93 -7.27 18.63
CA ASN A 361 15.48 -6.30 19.56
C ASN A 361 16.04 -6.97 20.82
N ASP A 362 17.35 -7.21 20.81
CA ASP A 362 18.13 -7.74 21.93
C ASP A 362 18.96 -6.66 22.64
N ARG A 363 18.54 -5.39 22.60
CA ARG A 363 19.22 -4.31 23.31
C ARG A 363 18.98 -4.40 24.82
N THR A 364 19.96 -3.92 25.58
CA THR A 364 19.91 -3.84 27.06
C THR A 364 19.84 -2.39 27.58
N ASP A 365 19.75 -1.41 26.68
CA ASP A 365 19.62 0.00 27.02
C ASP A 365 18.15 0.45 27.09
N ALA A 366 17.91 1.76 27.11
CA ALA A 366 16.58 2.34 27.18
C ALA A 366 15.65 2.00 25.99
N TYR A 367 16.18 1.36 24.95
CA TYR A 367 15.44 1.01 23.72
C TYR A 367 15.22 -0.51 23.54
N GLY A 368 15.54 -1.35 24.53
CA GLY A 368 15.22 -2.78 24.49
C GLY A 368 14.92 -3.42 25.85
N GLY A 369 14.74 -4.74 25.82
CA GLY A 369 14.29 -5.54 26.96
C GLY A 369 12.79 -5.39 27.21
N SER A 370 12.41 -4.45 28.09
CA SER A 370 10.98 -4.28 28.44
C SER A 370 10.15 -3.83 27.23
N LEU A 371 8.87 -4.22 27.21
CA LEU A 371 7.92 -3.77 26.18
C LEU A 371 7.84 -2.23 26.11
N GLY A 372 7.93 -1.57 27.26
CA GLY A 372 8.00 -0.11 27.33
C GLY A 372 9.20 0.45 26.56
N ASN A 373 10.38 -0.13 26.72
CA ASN A 373 11.60 0.30 26.03
C ASN A 373 11.57 -0.03 24.54
N ARG A 374 11.09 -1.21 24.15
CA ARG A 374 10.94 -1.60 22.73
C ARG A 374 10.07 -0.62 21.95
N CYS A 375 8.96 -0.17 22.55
CA CYS A 375 8.07 0.81 21.93
C CYS A 375 8.57 2.27 22.00
N ARG A 376 9.70 2.55 22.66
CA ARG A 376 10.22 3.92 22.84
C ARG A 376 10.58 4.57 21.52
N PHE A 377 11.28 3.84 20.64
CA PHE A 377 11.74 4.40 19.36
C PHE A 377 10.56 4.86 18.48
N LEU A 378 9.52 4.03 18.32
CA LEU A 378 8.30 4.44 17.61
C LEU A 378 7.66 5.69 18.23
N ALA A 379 7.57 5.75 19.57
CA ALA A 379 6.96 6.89 20.26
C ALA A 379 7.74 8.19 20.05
N GLU A 380 9.08 8.13 20.08
CA GLU A 380 9.94 9.29 19.81
C GLU A 380 9.82 9.77 18.36
N VAL A 381 9.79 8.84 17.39
CA VAL A 381 9.56 9.17 15.97
C VAL A 381 8.18 9.79 15.77
N ALA A 382 7.13 9.18 16.30
CA ALA A 382 5.76 9.67 16.18
C ALA A 382 5.61 11.06 16.82
N GLN A 383 6.19 11.27 18.00
CA GLN A 383 6.19 12.57 18.68
C GLN A 383 6.90 13.65 17.84
N ALA A 384 8.10 13.36 17.32
CA ALA A 384 8.87 14.32 16.52
C ALA A 384 8.14 14.73 15.24
N VAL A 385 7.48 13.76 14.60
CA VAL A 385 6.69 13.99 13.37
C VAL A 385 5.40 14.75 13.67
N VAL A 386 4.64 14.37 14.70
CA VAL A 386 3.44 15.12 15.13
C VAL A 386 3.80 16.56 15.48
N SER A 387 4.91 16.79 16.18
CA SER A 387 5.39 18.13 16.49
C SER A 387 5.77 18.95 15.24
N ALA A 388 6.18 18.31 14.14
CA ALA A 388 6.58 18.99 12.91
C ALA A 388 5.41 19.29 11.97
N ILE A 389 4.45 18.37 11.83
CA ILE A 389 3.42 18.47 10.78
C ILE A 389 1.97 18.43 11.29
N GLY A 390 1.75 18.27 12.60
CA GLY A 390 0.44 18.12 13.23
C GLY A 390 -0.03 16.66 13.29
N ALA A 391 -0.91 16.34 14.26
CA ALA A 391 -1.37 14.97 14.48
C ALA A 391 -2.31 14.51 13.36
N SER A 392 -3.21 15.40 12.90
CA SER A 392 -4.16 15.10 11.82
C SER A 392 -3.53 14.78 10.47
N ARG A 393 -2.21 14.98 10.32
CA ARG A 393 -1.43 14.63 9.12
C ARG A 393 -0.44 13.49 9.36
N ALA A 394 -0.39 12.93 10.55
CA ALA A 394 0.50 11.83 10.90
C ALA A 394 -0.30 10.54 11.11
N ALA A 395 0.13 9.46 10.46
CA ALA A 395 -0.41 8.12 10.64
C ALA A 395 0.71 7.13 10.98
N VAL A 396 0.33 5.97 11.52
CA VAL A 396 1.27 4.88 11.85
C VAL A 396 0.77 3.58 11.27
N ARG A 397 1.65 2.82 10.61
CA ARG A 397 1.40 1.44 10.21
C ARG A 397 2.13 0.46 11.11
N ILE A 398 1.45 -0.59 11.58
CA ILE A 398 2.03 -1.68 12.37
C ILE A 398 1.61 -3.05 11.86
N SER A 399 2.42 -4.07 12.17
CA SER A 399 2.11 -5.47 11.86
C SER A 399 2.54 -6.39 13.01
N PRO A 400 1.83 -6.38 14.16
CA PRO A 400 2.28 -7.06 15.37
C PRO A 400 2.48 -8.57 15.17
N ALA A 401 1.61 -9.20 14.38
CA ALA A 401 1.60 -10.65 14.15
C ALA A 401 2.34 -11.12 12.88
N ILE A 402 2.91 -10.20 12.09
CA ILE A 402 3.64 -10.55 10.86
C ILE A 402 5.12 -10.78 11.18
N ASP A 403 5.67 -11.88 10.69
CA ASP A 403 7.02 -12.41 10.90
C ASP A 403 8.00 -12.16 9.73
N HIS A 404 7.57 -11.40 8.73
CA HIS A 404 8.38 -11.01 7.57
C HIS A 404 9.77 -10.52 8.01
N LEU A 405 10.84 -10.99 7.35
CA LEU A 405 12.24 -10.64 7.67
C LEU A 405 12.70 -11.05 9.09
N ASP A 406 12.20 -12.20 9.54
CA ASP A 406 12.40 -12.78 10.87
C ASP A 406 11.92 -11.87 12.02
N ALA A 407 10.91 -11.04 11.76
CA ALA A 407 10.38 -10.06 12.70
C ALA A 407 9.29 -10.64 13.62
N ASN A 408 9.65 -11.71 14.33
CA ASN A 408 8.77 -12.37 15.29
C ASN A 408 8.63 -11.59 16.61
N ASP A 409 7.45 -11.62 17.23
CA ASP A 409 7.27 -11.21 18.62
C ASP A 409 6.70 -12.36 19.45
N SER A 410 7.13 -12.48 20.70
CA SER A 410 6.62 -13.50 21.62
C SER A 410 5.18 -13.27 22.07
N ASP A 411 4.68 -12.02 22.03
CA ASP A 411 3.30 -11.67 22.39
C ASP A 411 2.74 -10.54 21.49
N PRO A 412 2.34 -10.87 20.25
CA PRO A 412 1.84 -9.89 19.28
C PRO A 412 0.65 -9.04 19.76
N LEU A 413 -0.26 -9.64 20.54
CA LEU A 413 -1.42 -8.93 21.07
C LEU A 413 -0.97 -7.86 22.06
N ARG A 414 -0.13 -8.22 23.04
CA ARG A 414 0.37 -7.27 24.03
C ARG A 414 1.24 -6.19 23.39
N LEU A 415 2.03 -6.53 22.37
CA LEU A 415 2.76 -5.55 21.57
C LEU A 415 1.82 -4.54 20.90
N GLY A 416 0.80 -5.02 20.20
CA GLY A 416 -0.19 -4.17 19.52
C GLY A 416 -0.89 -3.21 20.49
N LEU A 417 -1.36 -3.72 21.62
CA LEU A 417 -2.01 -2.90 22.66
C LEU A 417 -1.05 -1.87 23.29
N ALA A 418 0.22 -2.22 23.49
CA ALA A 418 1.20 -1.30 24.04
C ALA A 418 1.54 -0.16 23.07
N VAL A 419 1.56 -0.45 21.75
CA VAL A 419 1.69 0.61 20.73
C VAL A 419 0.46 1.51 20.77
N VAL A 420 -0.75 0.95 20.72
CA VAL A 420 -2.01 1.71 20.79
C VAL A 420 -2.07 2.63 22.01
N HIS A 421 -1.71 2.13 23.19
CA HIS A 421 -1.68 2.93 24.41
C HIS A 421 -0.79 4.18 24.28
N ARG A 422 0.38 4.03 23.63
CA ARG A 422 1.31 5.15 23.39
C ARG A 422 0.78 6.12 22.36
N LEU A 423 0.17 5.63 21.28
CA LEU A 423 -0.44 6.48 20.27
C LEU A 423 -1.62 7.27 20.84
N ASN A 424 -2.50 6.65 21.63
CA ASN A 424 -3.59 7.38 22.26
C ASN A 424 -3.07 8.42 23.28
N ALA A 425 -1.97 8.14 23.99
CA ALA A 425 -1.32 9.14 24.85
C ALA A 425 -0.82 10.34 24.03
N LEU A 426 -0.11 10.08 22.92
CA LEU A 426 0.34 11.13 22.00
C LEU A 426 -0.83 11.97 21.46
N GLN A 427 -1.96 11.35 21.09
CA GLN A 427 -3.15 12.07 20.64
C GLN A 427 -3.73 12.98 21.73
N ARG A 428 -3.78 12.51 22.98
CA ARG A 428 -4.26 13.32 24.12
C ARG A 428 -3.32 14.49 24.39
N ASP A 429 -2.01 14.25 24.38
CA ASP A 429 -1.00 15.29 24.60
C ASP A 429 -1.00 16.34 23.48
N ALA A 430 -1.24 15.92 22.24
CA ALA A 430 -1.38 16.82 21.09
C ALA A 430 -2.73 17.57 21.06
N GLY A 431 -3.75 17.10 21.79
CA GLY A 431 -5.11 17.64 21.71
C GLY A 431 -5.81 17.39 20.36
N GLU A 432 -5.24 16.51 19.53
CA GLU A 432 -5.70 16.21 18.18
C GLU A 432 -5.44 14.72 17.88
N ARG A 433 -6.32 14.08 17.12
CA ARG A 433 -6.18 12.66 16.74
C ARG A 433 -5.13 12.52 15.63
N LEU A 434 -4.43 11.39 15.63
CA LEU A 434 -3.66 10.97 14.47
C LEU A 434 -4.61 10.73 13.29
N ALA A 435 -4.09 10.88 12.07
CA ALA A 435 -4.88 10.68 10.85
C ALA A 435 -5.50 9.28 10.82
N TYR A 436 -4.71 8.24 11.13
CA TYR A 436 -5.17 6.86 11.32
C TYR A 436 -4.09 5.97 11.93
N LEU A 437 -4.51 4.82 12.47
CA LEU A 437 -3.68 3.64 12.70
C LEU A 437 -3.98 2.60 11.63
N HIS A 438 -2.94 2.14 10.93
CA HIS A 438 -3.03 1.10 9.92
C HIS A 438 -2.44 -0.20 10.43
N VAL A 439 -3.26 -1.24 10.60
CA VAL A 439 -2.82 -2.55 11.06
C VAL A 439 -2.88 -3.56 9.92
N THR A 440 -1.73 -4.19 9.63
CA THR A 440 -1.66 -5.26 8.62
C THR A 440 -1.73 -6.62 9.31
N GLN A 441 -2.67 -7.43 8.85
CA GLN A 441 -2.91 -8.77 9.37
C GLN A 441 -2.25 -9.83 8.45
N PRO A 442 -1.76 -10.95 9.01
CA PRO A 442 -1.33 -12.11 8.23
C PRO A 442 -2.35 -12.59 7.18
N ARG A 443 -1.88 -13.32 6.16
CA ARG A 443 -2.71 -13.73 5.01
C ARG A 443 -3.55 -15.00 5.26
N TYR A 444 -4.20 -15.12 6.43
CA TYR A 444 -5.09 -16.27 6.68
C TYR A 444 -6.36 -16.21 5.82
N VAL A 445 -6.93 -15.02 5.65
CA VAL A 445 -8.26 -14.77 5.06
C VAL A 445 -8.43 -15.10 3.56
N ALA A 446 -7.35 -15.38 2.82
CA ALA A 446 -7.45 -15.74 1.40
C ALA A 446 -6.74 -17.05 1.00
N TYR A 447 -5.73 -17.50 1.75
CA TYR A 447 -4.91 -18.66 1.38
C TYR A 447 -4.45 -19.54 2.56
N GLY A 448 -4.88 -19.25 3.80
CA GLY A 448 -4.64 -20.13 4.94
C GLY A 448 -3.18 -20.31 5.40
N GLN A 449 -2.25 -19.41 5.02
CA GLN A 449 -0.84 -19.48 5.44
C GLN A 449 -0.27 -18.11 5.84
N THR A 450 0.45 -18.07 6.98
CA THR A 450 1.49 -17.06 7.27
C THR A 450 2.69 -17.29 6.35
N GLU A 451 3.46 -16.22 6.07
CA GLU A 451 4.72 -16.40 5.34
C GLU A 451 5.63 -17.39 6.08
N GLY A 452 5.66 -17.36 7.42
CA GLY A 452 6.40 -18.33 8.24
C GLY A 452 5.93 -19.79 8.28
N GLY A 453 4.72 -20.12 7.80
CA GLY A 453 4.02 -21.33 8.23
C GLY A 453 3.42 -21.15 9.64
N ARG A 454 2.26 -21.79 9.88
CA ARG A 454 1.26 -21.45 10.92
C ARG A 454 1.83 -20.90 12.24
N HIS A 455 1.58 -19.62 12.49
CA HIS A 455 1.54 -19.06 13.84
C HIS A 455 0.26 -18.24 14.01
N GLY A 456 -0.66 -18.76 14.82
CA GLY A 456 -1.98 -18.19 15.07
C GLY A 456 -3.10 -18.89 14.29
N SER A 457 -4.22 -19.14 14.96
CA SER A 457 -5.50 -19.47 14.34
C SER A 457 -6.18 -18.20 13.80
N GLN A 458 -7.10 -18.37 12.85
CA GLN A 458 -7.96 -17.27 12.38
C GLN A 458 -8.68 -16.56 13.55
N GLU A 459 -9.03 -17.32 14.60
CA GLU A 459 -9.67 -16.79 15.80
C GLU A 459 -8.73 -15.90 16.63
N GLU A 460 -7.47 -16.32 16.83
CA GLU A 460 -6.46 -15.52 17.54
C GLU A 460 -6.14 -14.22 16.80
N GLU A 461 -6.03 -14.26 15.47
CA GLU A 461 -5.83 -13.07 14.65
C GLU A 461 -7.05 -12.13 14.71
N SER A 462 -8.25 -12.68 14.58
CA SER A 462 -9.49 -11.90 14.69
C SER A 462 -9.62 -11.25 16.07
N ARG A 463 -9.25 -11.97 17.13
CA ARG A 463 -9.21 -11.44 18.50
C ARG A 463 -8.17 -10.34 18.64
N LEU A 464 -6.99 -10.49 18.05
CA LEU A 464 -5.96 -9.46 18.04
C LEU A 464 -6.45 -8.20 17.35
N MET A 465 -6.97 -8.32 16.13
CA MET A 465 -7.45 -7.18 15.34
C MET A 465 -8.57 -6.42 16.06
N ARG A 466 -9.57 -7.13 16.61
CA ARG A 466 -10.65 -6.51 17.39
C ARG A 466 -10.12 -5.85 18.66
N ALA A 467 -9.26 -6.51 19.43
CA ALA A 467 -8.71 -5.92 20.65
C ALA A 467 -7.90 -4.64 20.38
N VAL A 468 -7.13 -4.61 19.29
CA VAL A 468 -6.36 -3.42 18.88
C VAL A 468 -7.30 -2.33 18.36
N ARG A 469 -8.33 -2.68 17.58
CA ARG A 469 -9.37 -1.75 17.12
C ARG A 469 -10.10 -1.09 18.29
N ASP A 470 -10.61 -1.89 19.22
CA ASP A 470 -11.38 -1.44 20.39
C ASP A 470 -10.56 -0.51 21.30
N ALA A 471 -9.25 -0.74 21.38
CA ALA A 471 -8.36 0.05 22.20
C ALA A 471 -7.93 1.39 21.55
N TYR A 472 -8.05 1.55 20.22
CA TYR A 472 -7.50 2.70 19.51
C TYR A 472 -8.51 3.84 19.36
N ASP A 473 -8.15 5.03 19.84
CA ASP A 473 -9.02 6.22 19.87
C ASP A 473 -8.93 7.02 18.55
N GLY A 474 -9.27 6.42 17.41
CA GLY A 474 -9.16 7.09 16.12
C GLY A 474 -9.61 6.27 14.92
N THR A 475 -9.27 6.76 13.73
CA THR A 475 -9.55 6.06 12.47
C THR A 475 -8.67 4.82 12.35
N PHE A 476 -9.27 3.68 12.10
CA PHE A 476 -8.58 2.39 11.99
C PHE A 476 -8.65 1.84 10.57
N VAL A 477 -7.47 1.62 9.99
CA VAL A 477 -7.31 1.05 8.65
C VAL A 477 -6.83 -0.40 8.80
N CYS A 478 -7.49 -1.36 8.16
CA CYS A 478 -7.02 -2.74 8.08
C CYS A 478 -6.48 -3.07 6.68
N SER A 479 -5.51 -3.98 6.61
CA SER A 479 -5.07 -4.60 5.36
C SER A 479 -4.62 -6.03 5.58
N GLY A 480 -4.58 -6.81 4.50
CA GLY A 480 -4.13 -8.21 4.51
C GLY A 480 -5.21 -9.16 4.01
N GLY A 481 -5.11 -9.56 2.74
CA GLY A 481 -5.97 -10.62 2.17
C GLY A 481 -7.42 -10.23 1.88
N TYR A 482 -7.84 -8.99 2.10
CA TYR A 482 -9.20 -8.54 1.84
C TYR A 482 -9.64 -8.72 0.39
N THR A 483 -10.82 -9.31 0.23
CA THR A 483 -11.66 -9.24 -0.98
C THR A 483 -12.66 -8.09 -0.81
N ARG A 484 -13.43 -7.78 -1.87
CA ARG A 484 -14.56 -6.84 -1.78
C ARG A 484 -15.49 -7.21 -0.62
N GLN A 485 -15.93 -8.47 -0.59
CA GLN A 485 -16.88 -8.96 0.40
C GLN A 485 -16.35 -8.82 1.83
N LEU A 486 -15.14 -9.31 2.09
CA LEU A 486 -14.51 -9.22 3.40
C LEU A 486 -14.33 -7.77 3.85
N GLY A 487 -14.04 -6.85 2.92
CA GLY A 487 -13.88 -5.44 3.23
C GLY A 487 -15.20 -4.75 3.58
N VAL A 488 -16.29 -5.11 2.88
CA VAL A 488 -17.65 -4.66 3.23
C VAL A 488 -18.02 -5.16 4.62
N GLU A 489 -17.83 -6.46 4.88
CA GLU A 489 -18.14 -7.08 6.17
C GLU A 489 -17.37 -6.41 7.33
N ALA A 490 -16.06 -6.15 7.17
CA ALA A 490 -15.25 -5.51 8.20
C ALA A 490 -15.71 -4.07 8.52
N VAL A 491 -16.16 -3.31 7.52
CA VAL A 491 -16.69 -1.96 7.74
C VAL A 491 -18.07 -2.00 8.39
N GLU A 492 -18.96 -2.89 7.94
CA GLU A 492 -20.32 -3.02 8.47
C GLU A 492 -20.35 -3.50 9.92
N GLN A 493 -19.40 -4.36 10.30
CA GLN A 493 -19.25 -4.87 11.66
C GLN A 493 -18.51 -3.90 12.60
N GLY A 494 -17.94 -2.80 12.07
CA GLY A 494 -17.17 -1.83 12.85
C GLY A 494 -15.74 -2.25 13.17
N ASP A 495 -15.28 -3.38 12.61
CA ASP A 495 -13.92 -3.91 12.76
C ASP A 495 -12.86 -2.99 12.11
N ALA A 496 -13.26 -2.19 11.12
CA ALA A 496 -12.41 -1.15 10.51
C ALA A 496 -13.21 0.05 10.00
N ASP A 497 -12.59 1.22 9.99
CA ASP A 497 -13.16 2.41 9.34
C ASP A 497 -12.86 2.42 7.84
N LEU A 498 -11.67 1.94 7.46
CA LEU A 498 -11.12 1.92 6.11
C LEU A 498 -10.44 0.58 5.83
N VAL A 499 -10.50 0.11 4.58
CA VAL A 499 -9.85 -1.13 4.14
C VAL A 499 -8.85 -0.82 3.04
N SER A 500 -7.60 -1.24 3.25
CA SER A 500 -6.50 -0.98 2.34
C SER A 500 -6.14 -2.20 1.49
N TYR A 501 -6.07 -2.00 0.17
CA TYR A 501 -5.87 -3.03 -0.83
C TYR A 501 -4.57 -2.81 -1.61
N GLY A 502 -3.71 -3.83 -1.64
CA GLY A 502 -2.44 -3.79 -2.37
C GLY A 502 -2.53 -4.40 -3.76
N ARG A 503 -2.44 -5.73 -3.82
CA ARG A 503 -2.38 -6.52 -5.08
C ARG A 503 -3.53 -6.23 -6.05
N LEU A 504 -4.75 -6.09 -5.53
CA LEU A 504 -5.91 -5.77 -6.36
C LEU A 504 -5.79 -4.39 -7.02
N PHE A 505 -5.26 -3.41 -6.29
CA PHE A 505 -5.00 -2.08 -6.83
C PHE A 505 -3.81 -2.04 -7.81
N ILE A 506 -2.83 -2.95 -7.66
CA ILE A 506 -1.78 -3.10 -8.68
C ILE A 506 -2.40 -3.43 -10.03
N SER A 507 -3.29 -4.42 -10.10
CA SER A 507 -3.85 -4.86 -11.39
C SER A 507 -5.11 -4.14 -11.82
N ASN A 508 -5.78 -3.41 -10.93
CA ASN A 508 -7.03 -2.72 -11.22
C ASN A 508 -6.87 -1.23 -10.88
N PRO A 509 -6.49 -0.38 -11.85
CA PRO A 509 -6.36 1.06 -11.60
C PRO A 509 -7.69 1.68 -11.12
N ASP A 510 -8.81 1.14 -11.58
CA ASP A 510 -10.17 1.56 -11.26
C ASP A 510 -10.86 0.62 -10.26
N LEU A 511 -10.11 0.08 -9.29
CA LEU A 511 -10.62 -0.91 -8.32
C LEU A 511 -11.89 -0.45 -7.61
N VAL A 512 -11.96 0.82 -7.22
CA VAL A 512 -13.12 1.40 -6.54
C VAL A 512 -14.39 1.26 -7.39
N GLU A 513 -14.31 1.55 -8.69
CA GLU A 513 -15.47 1.43 -9.58
C GLU A 513 -15.85 -0.01 -9.87
N ARG A 514 -14.86 -0.91 -9.93
CA ARG A 514 -15.14 -2.34 -10.03
C ARG A 514 -15.85 -2.86 -8.80
N PHE A 515 -15.45 -2.42 -7.61
CA PHE A 515 -16.16 -2.80 -6.38
C PHE A 515 -17.57 -2.20 -6.32
N LYS A 516 -17.79 -0.97 -6.77
CA LYS A 516 -19.16 -0.40 -6.81
C LYS A 516 -20.10 -1.19 -7.71
N SER A 517 -19.61 -1.56 -8.89
CA SER A 517 -20.41 -2.23 -9.92
C SER A 517 -20.34 -3.75 -9.87
N ASP A 518 -19.64 -4.31 -8.88
CA ASP A 518 -19.31 -5.74 -8.79
C ASP A 518 -18.73 -6.31 -10.10
N ALA A 519 -17.90 -5.50 -10.77
CA ALA A 519 -17.33 -5.84 -12.07
C ALA A 519 -16.14 -6.80 -11.95
N PRO A 520 -15.85 -7.59 -13.00
CA PRO A 520 -14.70 -8.49 -13.02
C PRO A 520 -13.37 -7.76 -12.75
N LEU A 521 -12.49 -8.39 -11.97
CA LEU A 521 -11.16 -7.87 -11.65
C LEU A 521 -10.11 -8.42 -12.61
N ASN A 522 -9.17 -7.57 -13.02
CA ASN A 522 -7.95 -7.99 -13.68
C ASN A 522 -7.11 -8.84 -12.72
N ARG A 523 -6.56 -9.94 -13.23
CA ARG A 523 -5.57 -10.74 -12.50
C ARG A 523 -4.25 -9.97 -12.40
N TYR A 524 -3.61 -10.06 -11.25
CA TYR A 524 -2.28 -9.49 -11.04
C TYR A 524 -1.19 -10.47 -11.45
N VAL A 525 -0.12 -9.95 -12.05
CA VAL A 525 1.07 -10.71 -12.45
C VAL A 525 2.18 -10.45 -11.44
N ARG A 526 2.46 -11.43 -10.56
CA ARG A 526 3.45 -11.26 -9.49
C ARG A 526 4.87 -11.03 -10.01
N ALA A 527 5.22 -11.63 -11.14
CA ALA A 527 6.55 -11.52 -11.75
C ALA A 527 6.93 -10.07 -12.11
N THR A 528 5.97 -9.18 -12.32
CA THR A 528 6.20 -7.78 -12.73
C THR A 528 6.08 -6.77 -11.58
N PHE A 529 5.84 -7.23 -10.34
CA PHE A 529 5.63 -6.32 -9.20
C PHE A 529 6.84 -5.42 -8.97
N TYR A 530 8.05 -5.97 -9.07
CA TYR A 530 9.30 -5.29 -8.74
C TYR A 530 10.25 -5.14 -9.95
N THR A 531 9.75 -5.34 -11.17
CA THR A 531 10.55 -5.12 -12.38
C THR A 531 10.79 -3.62 -12.60
N PRO A 532 11.91 -3.23 -13.23
CA PRO A 532 12.23 -1.83 -13.47
C PRO A 532 11.49 -1.21 -14.68
N ASP A 533 10.70 -2.00 -15.41
CA ASP A 533 10.03 -1.55 -16.63
C ASP A 533 8.98 -0.47 -16.28
N PRO A 534 9.01 0.71 -16.94
CA PRO A 534 8.14 1.82 -16.59
C PRO A 534 6.67 1.62 -16.98
N VAL A 535 6.34 0.56 -17.72
CA VAL A 535 5.00 0.30 -18.26
C VAL A 535 4.50 -1.08 -17.87
N VAL A 536 5.27 -2.12 -18.18
CA VAL A 536 4.85 -3.53 -18.10
C VAL A 536 4.59 -3.95 -16.65
N GLY A 537 3.35 -4.37 -16.40
CA GLY A 537 2.84 -4.71 -15.07
C GLY A 537 2.77 -3.52 -14.11
N TYR A 538 2.74 -2.29 -14.62
CA TYR A 538 2.72 -1.06 -13.84
C TYR A 538 1.55 -0.15 -14.25
N THR A 539 1.62 0.40 -15.47
CA THR A 539 0.61 1.32 -16.04
C THR A 539 -0.19 0.71 -17.19
N ASP A 540 0.13 -0.52 -17.60
CA ASP A 540 -0.49 -1.24 -18.72
C ASP A 540 -1.73 -2.07 -18.33
N TYR A 541 -2.07 -2.15 -17.05
CA TYR A 541 -3.30 -2.83 -16.63
C TYR A 541 -4.55 -2.08 -17.13
N PRO A 542 -5.46 -2.73 -17.88
CA PRO A 542 -6.57 -2.04 -18.51
C PRO A 542 -7.65 -1.64 -17.50
N SER A 543 -8.16 -0.42 -17.61
CA SER A 543 -9.39 0.00 -16.93
C SER A 543 -10.62 -0.77 -17.46
N LEU A 544 -11.70 -0.79 -16.68
CA LEU A 544 -12.97 -1.42 -17.04
C LEU A 544 -13.51 -0.88 -18.36
N ARG A 545 -13.39 0.44 -18.59
CA ARG A 545 -13.79 1.08 -19.85
C ARG A 545 -12.96 0.58 -21.04
N GLN A 546 -11.65 0.38 -20.87
CA GLN A 546 -10.79 -0.16 -21.93
C GLN A 546 -11.14 -1.62 -22.24
N THR A 547 -11.36 -2.44 -21.20
CA THR A 547 -11.76 -3.85 -21.36
C THR A 547 -13.14 -4.00 -22.01
N GLN A 548 -14.07 -3.07 -21.77
CA GLN A 548 -15.38 -3.05 -22.43
C GLN A 548 -15.27 -2.65 -23.90
N ARG A 549 -14.43 -1.67 -24.23
CA ARG A 549 -14.21 -1.23 -25.62
C ARG A 549 -13.50 -2.28 -26.48
N SER A 550 -12.62 -3.10 -25.93
CA SER A 550 -11.93 -4.15 -26.70
C SER A 550 -12.78 -5.39 -26.99
N ARG A 551 -13.96 -5.50 -26.37
CA ARG A 551 -14.93 -6.58 -26.60
C ARG A 551 -16.02 -6.22 -27.62
N LEU A 552 -16.12 -4.94 -27.97
CA LEU A 552 -16.96 -4.40 -29.04
C LEU A 552 -16.13 -4.31 -30.31
#